data_AF-A0A7J4UZX2-F1
#
_entry.id   AF-A0A7J4UZX2-F1
#
_cell.length_a   1.000
_cell.length_b   1.000
_cell.length_c   1.000
_cell.angle_alpha   90.00
_cell.angle_beta   90.00
_cell.angle_gamma   90.00
#
_symmetry.space_group_name_H-M   'P 1'
#
loop_
_entity.id
_entity.type
_entity.pdbx_description
1 polymer ?
#
loop_
_entity_poly.entity_id
_entity_poly.type
_entity_poly.pdbx_seq_one_letter_code
_entity_poly.pdbx_strand_id
1 'polypeptide(L)'
;MYTELREGGRTFGRQTGSYPILVGLPYPFDIGKRIDVAVTIRGPRSVGGVVHPTDANTATLSMLGAIPGIGKKRAMAIVRRRPFRSADELWQLFDEPIALGSAKRHLSIGNVTRQ
;
A
#
# COMPACT_ATOMS: atom_id res chain seq x y z
N MET A 1 -4.37 -1.70 -11.82
CA MET A 1 -3.92 -3.00 -12.34
C MET A 1 -4.94 -4.09 -12.02
N TYR A 2 -4.92 -5.20 -12.75
CA TYR A 2 -5.68 -6.41 -12.42
C TYR A 2 -4.76 -7.43 -11.72
N THR A 3 -5.19 -7.99 -10.59
CA THR A 3 -4.42 -9.00 -9.84
C THR A 3 -4.61 -10.40 -10.45
N GLU A 4 -3.52 -11.01 -10.89
CA GLU A 4 -3.56 -12.23 -11.73
C GLU A 4 -2.98 -13.45 -11.01
N LEU A 5 -1.87 -13.27 -10.29
CA LEU A 5 -1.09 -14.36 -9.72
C LEU A 5 -0.69 -14.04 -8.28
N ARG A 6 -0.67 -15.06 -7.44
CA ARG A 6 -0.10 -15.00 -6.09
C ARG A 6 0.90 -16.12 -5.91
N GLU A 7 2.14 -15.76 -5.64
CA GLU A 7 3.26 -16.70 -5.53
C GLU A 7 4.25 -16.19 -4.48
N GLY A 8 4.76 -17.08 -3.62
CA GLY A 8 5.79 -16.75 -2.63
C GLY A 8 5.39 -15.63 -1.65
N GLY A 9 4.10 -15.51 -1.31
CA GLY A 9 3.59 -14.44 -0.44
C GLY A 9 3.53 -13.06 -1.10
N ARG A 10 3.71 -12.97 -2.42
CA ARG A 10 3.60 -11.76 -3.22
C ARG A 10 2.41 -11.88 -4.16
N THR A 11 1.88 -10.73 -4.58
CA THR A 11 0.79 -10.66 -5.55
C THR A 11 1.26 -9.93 -6.78
N PHE A 12 1.02 -10.51 -7.95
CA PHE A 12 1.40 -9.94 -9.23
C PHE A 12 0.17 -9.56 -10.03
N GLY A 13 0.30 -8.49 -10.79
CA GLY A 13 -0.73 -8.01 -11.67
C GLY A 13 -0.19 -7.16 -12.80
N ARG A 14 -1.07 -6.82 -13.73
CA ARG A 14 -0.75 -6.06 -14.93
C ARG A 14 -1.81 -5.00 -15.21
N GLN A 15 -1.42 -3.97 -15.95
CA GLN A 15 -2.37 -2.97 -16.43
C GLN A 15 -3.14 -3.51 -17.64
N THR A 16 -4.26 -2.86 -17.99
CA THR A 16 -4.92 -3.12 -19.27
C THR A 16 -4.17 -2.39 -20.38
N GLY A 17 -3.70 -3.11 -21.40
CA GLY A 17 -3.03 -2.51 -22.56
C GLY A 17 -2.27 -3.54 -23.39
N SER A 18 -1.72 -3.10 -24.54
CA SER A 18 -0.98 -3.98 -25.45
C SER A 18 0.40 -4.41 -24.93
N TYR A 19 1.02 -3.60 -24.06
CA TYR A 19 2.33 -3.88 -23.46
C TYR A 19 2.34 -3.59 -21.96
N PRO A 20 1.57 -4.34 -21.15
CA PRO A 20 1.46 -4.04 -19.75
C PRO A 20 2.69 -4.53 -18.99
N ILE A 21 3.25 -3.67 -18.14
CA ILE A 21 4.37 -4.02 -17.27
C ILE A 21 3.89 -4.89 -16.11
N LEU A 22 4.74 -5.84 -15.70
CA LEU A 22 4.51 -6.63 -14.50
C LEU A 22 4.62 -5.74 -13.26
N VAL A 23 3.58 -5.73 -12.44
CA VAL A 23 3.52 -5.02 -11.16
C VAL A 23 3.47 -6.03 -10.02
N GLY A 24 4.36 -5.90 -9.05
CA GLY A 24 4.43 -6.76 -7.87
C GLY A 24 4.08 -6.04 -6.58
N LEU A 25 3.14 -6.59 -5.81
CA LEU A 25 2.87 -6.24 -4.42
C LEU A 25 3.71 -7.16 -3.51
N PRO A 26 4.49 -6.62 -2.57
CA PRO A 26 5.35 -7.40 -1.68
C PRO A 26 4.58 -8.12 -0.55
N TYR A 27 3.29 -8.36 -0.73
CA TYR A 27 2.37 -8.99 0.23
C TYR A 27 1.24 -9.73 -0.48
N PRO A 28 0.56 -10.67 0.21
CA PRO A 28 -0.61 -11.33 -0.33
C PRO A 28 -1.78 -10.35 -0.43
N PHE A 29 -2.49 -10.41 -1.56
CA PHE A 29 -3.69 -9.66 -1.85
C PHE A 29 -4.64 -10.53 -2.68
N ASP A 30 -5.91 -10.17 -2.74
CA ASP A 30 -6.92 -10.94 -3.47
C ASP A 30 -6.66 -10.93 -4.98
N ILE A 31 -6.77 -12.10 -5.59
CA ILE A 31 -6.69 -12.28 -7.05
C ILE A 31 -8.03 -11.97 -7.70
N GLY A 32 -8.01 -11.59 -8.98
CA GLY A 32 -9.22 -11.26 -9.73
C GLY A 32 -9.82 -9.89 -9.42
N LYS A 33 -9.04 -8.97 -8.83
CA LYS A 33 -9.47 -7.63 -8.46
C LYS A 33 -8.79 -6.58 -9.33
N ARG A 34 -9.55 -5.55 -9.71
CA ARG A 34 -8.99 -4.31 -10.26
C ARG A 34 -8.71 -3.36 -9.09
N ILE A 35 -7.47 -2.94 -8.97
CA ILE A 35 -7.01 -2.07 -7.89
C ILE A 35 -6.07 -0.99 -8.41
N ASP A 36 -6.06 0.14 -7.72
CA ASP A 36 -5.06 1.17 -7.93
C ASP A 36 -3.81 0.87 -7.12
N VAL A 37 -2.66 1.13 -7.73
CA VAL A 37 -1.34 0.80 -7.16
C VAL A 37 -0.41 1.98 -7.37
N ALA A 38 0.18 2.47 -6.29
CA ALA A 38 1.27 3.43 -6.36
C ALA A 38 2.59 2.67 -6.58
N VAL A 39 3.35 3.08 -7.61
CA VAL A 39 4.67 2.54 -7.89
C VAL A 39 5.67 3.10 -6.87
N THR A 40 6.32 2.20 -6.12
CA THR A 40 7.27 2.57 -5.06
C THR A 40 8.71 2.21 -5.42
N ILE A 41 8.89 1.20 -6.28
CA ILE A 41 10.21 0.73 -6.72
C ILE A 41 10.16 0.26 -8.18
N ARG A 42 11.27 0.40 -8.88
CA ARG A 42 11.45 -0.06 -10.27
C ARG A 42 12.49 -1.16 -10.32
N GLY A 43 12.18 -2.25 -11.01
CA GLY A 43 13.14 -3.27 -11.43
C GLY A 43 13.46 -3.16 -12.93
N PRO A 44 14.33 -4.03 -13.46
CA PRO A 44 14.76 -3.95 -14.87
C PRO A 44 13.62 -4.13 -15.88
N ARG A 45 12.63 -4.97 -15.56
CA ARG A 45 11.48 -5.30 -16.42
C ARG A 45 10.15 -5.37 -15.66
N SER A 46 10.10 -4.76 -14.49
CA SER A 46 8.94 -4.80 -13.60
C SER A 46 8.93 -3.58 -12.68
N VAL A 47 7.79 -3.36 -12.04
CA VAL A 47 7.68 -2.35 -10.99
C VAL A 47 7.10 -3.00 -9.74
N GLY A 48 7.53 -2.53 -8.57
CA GLY A 48 6.93 -2.86 -7.30
C GLY A 48 6.03 -1.73 -6.85
N GLY A 49 4.96 -2.06 -6.13
CA GLY A 49 4.02 -1.07 -5.67
C GLY A 49 3.26 -1.49 -4.43
N VAL A 50 2.42 -0.57 -3.98
CA VAL A 50 1.49 -0.77 -2.88
C VAL A 50 0.10 -0.34 -3.31
N VAL A 51 -0.93 -1.01 -2.80
CA VAL A 51 -2.34 -0.62 -3.00
C VAL A 51 -2.51 0.84 -2.60
N HIS A 52 -3.16 1.61 -3.46
CA HIS A 52 -3.28 3.04 -3.26
C HIS A 52 -4.73 3.53 -3.45
N PRO A 53 -5.29 4.26 -2.49
CA PRO A 53 -4.76 4.49 -1.15
C PRO A 53 -4.81 3.22 -0.29
N THR A 54 -3.85 3.06 0.62
CA THR A 54 -3.89 1.99 1.64
C THR A 54 -4.67 2.51 2.85
N ASP A 55 -5.78 1.88 3.20
CA ASP A 55 -6.55 2.27 4.39
C ASP A 55 -5.83 1.84 5.68
N ALA A 56 -5.48 2.82 6.51
CA ALA A 56 -4.76 2.61 7.75
C ALA A 56 -5.54 1.76 8.76
N ASN A 57 -6.88 1.69 8.68
CA ASN A 57 -7.71 0.91 9.60
C ASN A 57 -7.83 -0.56 9.20
N THR A 58 -7.87 -0.86 7.90
CA THR A 58 -8.14 -2.22 7.40
C THR A 58 -6.90 -2.93 6.84
N ALA A 59 -5.86 -2.19 6.44
CA ALA A 59 -4.67 -2.78 5.84
C ALA A 59 -3.95 -3.78 6.76
N THR A 60 -3.33 -4.80 6.19
CA THR A 60 -2.52 -5.76 6.97
C THR A 60 -1.19 -5.15 7.41
N LEU A 61 -0.51 -5.78 8.38
CA LEU A 61 0.81 -5.35 8.82
C LEU A 61 1.83 -5.31 7.67
N SER A 62 1.76 -6.27 6.74
CA SER A 62 2.64 -6.33 5.57
C SER A 62 2.32 -5.25 4.54
N MET A 63 1.04 -4.87 4.38
CA MET A 63 0.64 -3.76 3.52
C MET A 63 1.21 -2.43 4.03
N LEU A 64 1.04 -2.16 5.33
CA LEU A 64 1.59 -0.97 5.96
C LEU A 64 3.12 -0.93 5.89
N GLY A 65 3.76 -2.06 6.19
CA GLY A 65 5.23 -2.18 6.20
C GLY A 65 5.89 -2.04 4.81
N ALA A 66 5.12 -2.17 3.74
CA ALA A 66 5.59 -2.03 2.37
C ALA A 66 5.61 -0.57 1.89
N ILE A 67 4.95 0.34 2.61
CA ILE A 67 4.92 1.76 2.25
C ILE A 67 6.31 2.35 2.55
N PRO A 68 6.94 3.06 1.60
CA PRO A 68 8.23 3.71 1.83
C PRO A 68 8.18 4.59 3.08
N GLY A 69 9.16 4.46 3.99
CA GLY A 69 9.20 5.23 5.24
C GLY A 69 8.36 4.66 6.40
N ILE A 70 7.49 3.66 6.15
CA ILE A 70 6.72 2.96 7.18
C ILE A 70 7.35 1.59 7.44
N GLY A 71 8.34 1.55 8.33
CA GLY A 71 8.95 0.28 8.74
C GLY A 71 8.06 -0.53 9.69
N LYS A 72 8.52 -1.75 10.03
CA LYS A 72 7.81 -2.70 10.92
C LYS A 72 7.32 -2.09 12.23
N LYS A 73 8.15 -1.25 12.89
CA LYS A 73 7.78 -0.58 14.16
C LYS A 73 6.59 0.36 13.99
N ARG A 74 6.61 1.20 12.94
CA ARG A 74 5.53 2.15 12.64
C ARG A 74 4.27 1.42 12.20
N ALA A 75 4.40 0.42 11.34
CA ALA A 75 3.28 -0.44 10.94
C ALA A 75 2.60 -1.09 12.15
N MET A 76 3.38 -1.62 13.11
CA MET A 76 2.84 -2.16 14.37
C MET A 76 2.15 -1.09 15.23
N ALA A 77 2.72 0.11 15.33
CA ALA A 77 2.11 1.21 16.06
C ALA A 77 0.75 1.61 15.48
N ILE A 78 0.65 1.68 14.15
CA ILE A 78 -0.61 1.92 13.44
C ILE A 78 -1.61 0.82 13.81
N VAL A 79 -1.25 -0.46 13.63
CA VAL A 79 -2.15 -1.58 13.94
C VAL A 79 -2.65 -1.56 15.38
N ARG A 80 -1.79 -1.23 16.35
CA ARG A 80 -2.13 -1.20 17.78
C ARG A 80 -3.06 -0.05 18.17
N ARG A 81 -3.03 1.06 17.45
CA ARG A 81 -3.84 2.26 17.75
C ARG A 81 -5.14 2.34 16.96
N ARG A 82 -5.39 1.41 16.05
CA ARG A 82 -6.68 1.32 15.34
C ARG A 82 -7.84 1.19 16.33
N PRO A 83 -9.01 1.75 16.02
CA PRO A 83 -9.33 2.51 14.81
C PRO A 83 -8.96 4.00 14.93
N PHE A 84 -8.52 4.61 13.82
CA PHE A 84 -8.36 6.06 13.69
C PHE A 84 -9.66 6.69 13.21
N ARG A 85 -10.09 7.78 13.85
CA ARG A 85 -11.30 8.55 13.51
C ARG A 85 -11.02 9.71 12.56
N SER A 86 -9.80 10.25 12.60
CA SER A 86 -9.36 11.35 11.76
C SER A 86 -7.96 11.10 11.20
N ALA A 87 -7.63 11.78 10.11
CA ALA A 87 -6.29 11.68 9.52
C ALA A 87 -5.24 12.26 10.47
N ASP A 88 -5.59 13.30 11.23
CA ASP A 88 -4.72 13.93 12.22
C ASP A 88 -4.27 12.96 13.33
N GLU A 89 -5.17 12.10 13.84
CA GLU A 89 -4.81 11.05 14.81
C GLU A 89 -3.74 10.09 14.26
N LEU A 90 -3.82 9.79 12.95
CA LEU A 90 -2.84 8.95 12.27
C LEU A 90 -1.51 9.69 12.07
N TRP A 91 -1.54 10.97 11.69
CA TRP A 91 -0.34 11.77 11.44
C TRP A 91 0.48 12.01 12.71
N GLN A 92 -0.16 12.08 13.88
CA GLN A 92 0.51 12.16 15.18
C GLN A 92 1.42 10.96 15.51
N LEU A 93 1.38 9.87 14.73
CA LEU A 93 2.28 8.72 14.89
C LEU A 93 3.65 8.86 14.23
N PHE A 94 3.86 9.94 13.48
CA PHE A 94 5.06 10.11 12.67
C PHE A 94 5.86 11.31 13.16
N ASP A 95 7.00 11.04 13.79
CA ASP A 95 7.93 12.09 14.24
C ASP A 95 8.85 12.56 13.11
N GLU A 96 9.11 11.69 12.12
CA GLU A 96 10.02 11.98 11.00
C GLU A 96 9.28 12.64 9.82
N PRO A 97 9.74 13.81 9.32
CA PRO A 97 9.09 14.52 8.22
C PRO A 97 8.98 13.70 6.93
N ILE A 98 10.00 12.91 6.60
CA ILE A 98 10.02 12.08 5.39
C ILE A 98 8.99 10.95 5.49
N ALA A 99 8.93 10.29 6.64
CA ALA A 99 7.97 9.22 6.89
C ALA A 99 6.53 9.77 6.88
N LEU A 100 6.31 10.93 7.50
CA LEU A 100 5.03 11.63 7.47
C LEU A 100 4.61 12.01 6.04
N GLY A 101 5.53 12.55 5.24
CA GLY A 101 5.26 12.91 3.84
C GLY A 101 4.89 11.69 2.99
N SER A 102 5.52 10.54 3.24
CA SER A 102 5.14 9.28 2.58
C SER A 102 3.78 8.77 3.07
N ALA A 103 3.54 8.79 4.38
CA ALA A 103 2.28 8.39 4.99
C ALA A 103 1.10 9.21 4.44
N LYS A 104 1.22 10.55 4.38
CA LYS A 104 0.21 11.44 3.80
C LYS A 104 -0.09 11.16 2.33
N ARG A 105 0.89 10.66 1.56
CA ARG A 105 0.73 10.34 0.14
C ARG A 105 0.07 8.98 -0.09
N HIS A 106 0.29 8.00 0.78
CA HIS A 106 -0.13 6.62 0.50
C HIS A 106 -1.22 6.09 1.43
N LEU A 107 -1.35 6.61 2.66
CA LEU A 107 -2.36 6.19 3.62
C LEU A 107 -3.64 7.01 3.49
N SER A 108 -4.76 6.36 3.83
CA SER A 108 -6.07 6.97 4.01
C SER A 108 -6.75 6.44 5.27
N ILE A 109 -7.80 7.11 5.73
CA ILE A 109 -8.67 6.62 6.81
C ILE A 109 -10.08 6.43 6.24
N GLY A 110 -10.53 5.18 6.17
CA GLY A 110 -11.81 4.82 5.57
C GLY A 110 -11.77 4.72 4.04
N ASN A 111 -12.83 4.15 3.46
CA ASN A 111 -12.95 3.99 2.01
C ASN A 111 -13.06 5.37 1.36
N VAL A 112 -11.93 5.91 0.94
CA VAL A 112 -11.90 6.96 -0.08
C VAL A 112 -12.33 6.30 -1.38
N THR A 113 -13.63 6.13 -1.57
CA THR A 113 -14.21 5.84 -2.88
C THR A 113 -13.95 7.08 -3.73
N ARG A 114 -12.84 7.08 -4.48
CA ARG A 114 -12.70 8.03 -5.58
C ARG A 114 -13.71 7.58 -6.64
N GLN A 115 -14.70 8.44 -6.88
CA GLN A 115 -15.60 8.37 -8.04
C GLN A 115 -14.80 8.44 -9.34
#